data_AF-A0A0P0XZ74-F1
#
_entry.id   AF-A0A0P0XZ74-F1
#
_cell.length_a   1.000
_cell.length_b   1.000
_cell.length_c   1.000
_cell.angle_alpha   90.00
_cell.angle_beta   90.00
_cell.angle_gamma   90.00
#
_symmetry.space_group_name_H-M   'P 1'
#
loop_
_entity.id
_entity.type
_entity.pdbx_description
1 polymer ?
#
loop_
_entity_poly.entity_id
_entity_poly.type
_entity_poly.pdbx_seq_one_letter_code
_entity_poly.pdbx_strand_id
1 'polypeptide(L)'
;VLRDHTQVCELIGRDLVRCLHELVLVQEFHELWKDSMLGRAAEICRIGMPGWCTAMAVSPEMETQLLFMMNNVRWGNQKRYQLWFARKHLMVPGGEERIPDIVRFICCGYHPTNKVMQSGVIARWAVIGWLLTSCNKSYVQANAKVALFYDWLFFDEGKGNLMNIEPAMLLMVNSVSQYTDITNMLLEFLFLLVENYDVRRKEAIAECVRNAFAVLVKKGVVPSLDILTCCEKLSPMLRQKLVAFLSSASPEETEKTCGQPIDEASKAMDLNNRVCSN
;
A
#
# COMPACT_ATOMS: atom_id res chain seq x y z
N VAL A 1 -12.95 -3.77 -25.61
CA VAL A 1 -12.82 -2.71 -24.57
C VAL A 1 -11.38 -2.46 -24.13
N LEU A 2 -10.70 -3.36 -23.42
CA LEU A 2 -9.32 -3.10 -22.93
C LEU A 2 -8.32 -2.77 -24.06
N ARG A 3 -8.46 -3.43 -25.22
CA ARG A 3 -7.66 -3.15 -26.42
C ARG A 3 -8.11 -1.86 -27.15
N ASP A 4 -9.42 -1.63 -27.23
CA ASP A 4 -10.00 -0.54 -28.03
C ASP A 4 -10.01 0.82 -27.30
N HIS A 5 -9.99 0.79 -25.97
CA HIS A 5 -10.13 1.97 -25.10
C HIS A 5 -9.07 2.00 -23.99
N THR A 6 -7.83 1.61 -24.32
CA THR A 6 -6.77 1.42 -23.31
C THR A 6 -6.53 2.65 -22.45
N GLN A 7 -6.47 3.85 -23.04
CA GLN A 7 -6.25 5.11 -22.31
C GLN A 7 -7.34 5.38 -21.25
N VAL A 8 -8.59 5.00 -21.54
CA VAL A 8 -9.71 5.16 -20.60
C VAL A 8 -9.61 4.12 -19.48
N CYS A 9 -9.26 2.88 -19.83
CA CYS A 9 -9.06 1.82 -18.84
C CYS A 9 -7.91 2.15 -17.88
N GLU A 10 -6.83 2.76 -18.38
CA GLU A 10 -5.68 3.18 -17.56
C GLU A 10 -6.06 4.18 -16.45
N LEU A 11 -7.19 4.89 -16.58
CA LEU A 11 -7.71 5.77 -15.54
C LEU A 11 -8.17 5.02 -14.28
N ILE A 12 -8.43 3.70 -14.37
CA ILE A 12 -8.67 2.85 -13.19
C ILE A 12 -7.41 2.80 -12.32
N GLY A 13 -6.24 3.03 -12.91
CA GLY A 13 -4.95 3.09 -12.24
C GLY A 13 -4.47 1.73 -11.78
N ARG A 14 -3.74 1.70 -10.66
CA ARG A 14 -3.06 0.51 -10.13
C ARG A 14 -3.98 -0.72 -9.97
N ASP A 15 -5.25 -0.53 -9.60
CA ASP A 15 -6.16 -1.66 -9.41
C ASP A 15 -6.51 -2.37 -10.73
N LEU A 16 -6.38 -1.72 -11.89
CA LEU A 16 -6.45 -2.41 -13.18
C LEU A 16 -5.31 -3.43 -13.31
N VAL A 17 -4.09 -3.02 -12.98
CA VAL A 17 -2.90 -3.88 -13.06
C VAL A 17 -3.05 -5.08 -12.13
N ARG A 18 -3.55 -4.86 -10.91
CA ARG A 18 -3.87 -5.95 -9.97
C ARG A 18 -4.85 -6.96 -10.57
N CYS A 19 -5.97 -6.50 -11.10
CA CYS A 19 -6.98 -7.39 -11.70
C CYS A 19 -6.41 -8.17 -12.91
N LEU A 20 -5.58 -7.52 -13.75
CA LEU A 20 -4.95 -8.18 -14.90
C LEU A 20 -3.92 -9.22 -14.48
N HIS A 21 -3.17 -8.99 -13.40
CA HIS A 21 -2.23 -9.99 -12.87
C HIS A 21 -2.95 -11.28 -12.44
N GLU A 22 -4.13 -11.18 -11.85
CA GLU A 22 -4.92 -12.36 -11.45
C GLU A 22 -5.39 -13.18 -12.66
N LEU A 23 -5.50 -12.54 -13.83
CA LEU A 23 -5.96 -13.16 -15.07
C LEU A 23 -4.82 -13.54 -16.02
N VAL A 24 -3.55 -13.28 -15.68
CA VAL A 24 -2.42 -13.43 -16.62
C VAL A 24 -2.18 -14.86 -17.12
N LEU A 25 -2.76 -15.86 -16.45
CA LEU A 25 -2.70 -17.27 -16.85
C LEU A 25 -3.79 -17.63 -17.88
N VAL A 26 -4.80 -16.78 -18.06
CA VAL A 26 -5.80 -16.91 -19.12
C VAL A 26 -5.19 -16.39 -20.40
N GLN A 27 -5.16 -17.20 -21.47
CA GLN A 27 -4.38 -16.94 -22.67
C GLN A 27 -4.64 -15.55 -23.29
N GLU A 28 -5.91 -15.15 -23.36
CA GLU A 28 -6.35 -13.88 -23.91
C GLU A 28 -5.78 -12.68 -23.13
N PHE A 29 -5.66 -12.83 -21.81
CA PHE A 29 -5.07 -11.84 -20.91
C PHE A 29 -3.55 -11.92 -20.86
N HIS A 30 -2.96 -13.10 -21.08
CA HIS A 30 -1.52 -13.27 -21.23
C HIS A 30 -0.98 -12.45 -22.41
N GLU A 31 -1.63 -12.59 -23.57
CA GLU A 31 -1.29 -11.83 -24.77
C GLU A 31 -1.51 -10.33 -24.54
N LEU A 32 -2.65 -9.94 -23.96
CA LEU A 32 -2.91 -8.54 -23.61
C LEU A 32 -1.82 -7.97 -22.67
N TRP A 33 -1.42 -8.75 -21.67
CA TRP A 33 -0.40 -8.37 -20.71
C TRP A 33 0.94 -8.11 -21.39
N LYS A 34 1.40 -9.08 -22.20
CA LYS A 34 2.68 -9.04 -22.90
C LYS A 34 2.74 -7.91 -23.94
N ASP A 35 1.68 -7.74 -24.73
CA ASP A 35 1.68 -6.83 -25.87
C ASP A 35 1.45 -5.38 -25.46
N SER A 36 0.59 -5.15 -24.45
CA SER A 36 0.05 -3.82 -24.17
C SER A 36 0.40 -3.29 -22.79
N MET A 37 0.52 -4.14 -21.77
CA MET A 37 0.58 -3.69 -20.38
C MET A 37 1.99 -3.74 -19.78
N LEU A 38 2.85 -4.69 -20.18
CA LEU A 38 4.13 -4.93 -19.52
C LEU A 38 5.05 -3.69 -19.44
N GLY A 39 5.06 -2.84 -20.47
CA GLY A 39 5.84 -1.60 -20.50
C GLY A 39 5.19 -0.42 -19.74
N ARG A 40 3.87 -0.44 -19.57
CA ARG A 40 3.09 0.66 -18.98
C ARG A 40 2.61 0.40 -17.55
N ALA A 41 2.58 -0.86 -17.12
CA ALA A 41 2.13 -1.27 -15.79
C ALA A 41 2.84 -0.47 -14.70
N ALA A 42 4.13 -0.17 -14.92
CA ALA A 42 4.91 0.65 -14.03
C ALA A 42 4.33 2.04 -13.75
N GLU A 43 3.89 2.71 -14.80
CA GLU A 43 3.34 4.06 -14.74
C GLU A 43 1.88 4.03 -14.27
N ILE A 44 1.10 3.06 -14.75
CA ILE A 44 -0.29 2.86 -14.32
C ILE A 44 -0.35 2.57 -12.81
N CYS A 45 0.60 1.80 -12.26
CA CYS A 45 0.67 1.54 -10.82
C CYS A 45 0.92 2.81 -9.98
N ARG A 46 1.49 3.87 -10.55
CA ARG A 46 1.64 5.16 -9.85
C ARG A 46 0.32 5.91 -9.75
N ILE A 47 -0.61 5.68 -10.68
CA ILE A 47 -1.95 6.26 -10.66
C ILE A 47 -2.73 5.62 -9.51
N GLY A 48 -3.12 6.44 -8.54
CA GLY A 48 -4.00 6.03 -7.45
C GLY A 48 -5.37 5.64 -7.98
N MET A 49 -6.03 4.70 -7.30
CA MET A 49 -7.38 4.29 -7.64
C MET A 49 -8.36 5.47 -7.47
N PRO A 50 -9.12 5.84 -8.50
CA PRO A 50 -10.18 6.84 -8.34
C PRO A 50 -11.23 6.40 -7.33
N GLY A 51 -11.78 7.34 -6.56
CA GLY A 51 -12.79 7.04 -5.53
C GLY A 51 -14.09 6.41 -6.05
N TRP A 52 -14.41 6.55 -7.34
CA TRP A 52 -15.57 5.87 -7.94
C TRP A 52 -15.31 4.39 -8.25
N CYS A 53 -14.05 3.97 -8.42
CA CYS A 53 -13.72 2.59 -8.69
C CYS A 53 -13.89 1.72 -7.42
N THR A 54 -13.66 2.27 -6.23
CA THR A 54 -13.71 1.50 -4.97
C THR A 54 -15.14 1.06 -4.63
N ALA A 55 -16.14 1.86 -5.01
CA ALA A 55 -17.56 1.52 -4.91
C ALA A 55 -17.98 0.35 -5.80
N MET A 56 -17.22 0.05 -6.86
CA MET A 56 -17.50 -1.06 -7.77
C MET A 56 -16.88 -2.39 -7.32
N ALA A 57 -15.96 -2.37 -6.36
CA ALA A 57 -15.23 -3.56 -5.89
C ALA A 57 -16.09 -4.51 -5.05
N VAL A 58 -17.17 -4.00 -4.45
CA VAL A 58 -18.10 -4.76 -3.60
C VAL A 58 -19.54 -4.48 -4.03
N SER A 59 -20.46 -5.41 -3.78
CA SER A 59 -21.87 -5.12 -4.05
C SER A 59 -22.41 -4.06 -3.08
N PRO A 60 -23.44 -3.27 -3.45
CA PRO A 60 -24.03 -2.27 -2.54
C PRO A 60 -24.49 -2.86 -1.19
N GLU A 61 -24.92 -4.12 -1.20
CA GLU A 61 -25.30 -4.83 0.01
C GLU A 61 -24.08 -5.21 0.88
N MET A 62 -22.98 -5.68 0.28
CA MET A 62 -21.74 -5.94 1.00
C MET A 62 -21.19 -4.65 1.63
N GLU A 63 -21.15 -3.57 0.84
CA GLU A 63 -20.76 -2.24 1.30
C GLU A 63 -21.58 -1.82 2.52
N THR A 64 -22.91 -1.88 2.42
CA THR A 64 -23.82 -1.51 3.54
C THR A 64 -23.51 -2.31 4.80
N GLN A 65 -23.29 -3.62 4.70
CA GLN A 65 -22.99 -4.46 5.86
C GLN A 65 -21.59 -4.22 6.44
N LEU A 66 -20.58 -4.02 5.59
CA LEU A 66 -19.20 -3.71 5.99
C LEU A 66 -19.14 -2.35 6.69
N LEU A 67 -19.77 -1.33 6.10
CA LEU A 67 -19.87 0.00 6.68
C LEU A 67 -20.66 -0.03 7.99
N PHE A 68 -21.75 -0.80 8.06
CA PHE A 68 -22.47 -0.97 9.32
C PHE A 68 -21.55 -1.55 10.40
N MET A 69 -20.79 -2.59 10.06
CA MET A 69 -19.82 -3.21 10.98
C MET A 69 -18.82 -2.17 11.49
N MET A 70 -18.15 -1.43 10.59
CA MET A 70 -17.08 -0.49 10.94
C MET A 70 -17.53 0.87 11.47
N ASN A 71 -18.83 1.22 11.38
CA ASN A 71 -19.37 2.48 11.91
C ASN A 71 -20.24 2.32 13.15
N ASN A 72 -20.80 1.12 13.39
CA ASN A 72 -21.84 0.94 14.41
C ASN A 72 -21.54 -0.19 15.40
N VAL A 73 -20.74 -1.19 15.01
CA VAL A 73 -20.51 -2.36 15.87
C VAL A 73 -19.35 -2.10 16.82
N ARG A 74 -19.66 -2.02 18.12
CA ARG A 74 -18.68 -1.87 19.20
C ARG A 74 -17.68 -3.03 19.20
N TRP A 75 -16.43 -2.73 19.52
CA TRP A 75 -15.40 -3.73 19.76
C TRP A 75 -15.87 -4.80 20.77
N GLY A 76 -15.60 -6.06 20.46
CA GLY A 76 -16.06 -7.23 21.20
C GLY A 76 -17.39 -7.82 20.71
N ASN A 77 -18.21 -7.05 20.00
CA ASN A 77 -19.54 -7.49 19.53
C ASN A 77 -19.56 -7.93 18.05
N GLN A 78 -18.42 -7.93 17.37
CA GLN A 78 -18.33 -8.19 15.93
C GLN A 78 -18.66 -9.63 15.51
N LYS A 79 -18.49 -10.63 16.38
CA LYS A 79 -18.53 -12.05 15.99
C LYS A 79 -19.81 -12.46 15.25
N ARG A 80 -20.97 -11.98 15.70
CA ARG A 80 -22.26 -12.28 15.05
C ARG A 80 -22.37 -11.63 13.66
N TYR A 81 -21.89 -10.40 13.52
CA TYR A 81 -21.96 -9.64 12.27
C TYR A 81 -21.00 -10.21 11.23
N GLN A 82 -19.80 -10.59 11.65
CA GLN A 82 -18.83 -11.32 10.84
C GLN A 82 -19.42 -12.65 10.35
N LEU A 83 -20.07 -13.42 11.23
CA LEU A 83 -20.70 -14.68 10.86
C LEU A 83 -21.86 -14.49 9.86
N TRP A 84 -22.71 -13.48 10.06
CA TRP A 84 -23.80 -13.17 9.12
C TRP A 84 -23.27 -12.76 7.75
N PHE A 85 -22.27 -11.89 7.72
CA PHE A 85 -21.61 -11.48 6.48
C PHE A 85 -20.99 -12.69 5.77
N ALA A 86 -20.20 -13.49 6.48
CA ALA A 86 -19.54 -14.67 5.93
C ALA A 86 -20.55 -15.65 5.32
N ARG A 87 -21.60 -16.04 6.07
CA ARG A 87 -22.61 -16.97 5.59
C ARG A 87 -23.29 -16.51 4.31
N LYS A 88 -23.54 -15.21 4.19
CA LYS A 88 -24.26 -14.64 3.06
C LYS A 88 -23.37 -14.42 1.84
N HIS A 89 -22.13 -13.99 2.05
CA HIS A 89 -21.30 -13.45 0.97
C HIS A 89 -20.03 -14.23 0.68
N LEU A 90 -19.48 -14.95 1.66
CA LEU A 90 -18.18 -15.63 1.57
C LEU A 90 -18.32 -17.16 1.53
N MET A 91 -19.27 -17.73 2.28
CA MET A 91 -19.56 -19.17 2.37
C MET A 91 -20.50 -19.63 1.26
N VAL A 92 -20.30 -19.10 0.06
CA VAL A 92 -21.02 -19.44 -1.17
C VAL A 92 -20.00 -19.80 -2.24
N PRO A 93 -20.35 -20.57 -3.28
CA PRO A 93 -19.45 -20.85 -4.39
C PRO A 93 -18.87 -19.56 -4.99
N GLY A 94 -17.54 -19.45 -5.03
CA GLY A 94 -16.84 -18.25 -5.51
C GLY A 94 -16.85 -17.05 -4.53
N GLY A 95 -17.33 -17.22 -3.30
CA GLY A 95 -17.46 -16.14 -2.32
C GLY A 95 -16.13 -15.67 -1.73
N GLU A 96 -15.21 -16.59 -1.44
CA GLU A 96 -13.87 -16.28 -0.92
C GLU A 96 -13.04 -15.45 -1.90
N GLU A 97 -13.20 -15.68 -3.20
CA GLU A 97 -12.51 -14.98 -4.27
C GLU A 97 -12.81 -13.46 -4.29
N ARG A 98 -13.83 -13.00 -3.57
CA ARG A 98 -14.16 -11.58 -3.38
C ARG A 98 -13.39 -10.91 -2.24
N ILE A 99 -12.72 -11.69 -1.39
CA ILE A 99 -11.99 -11.17 -0.22
C ILE A 99 -10.92 -10.13 -0.62
N PRO A 100 -10.11 -10.33 -1.67
CA PRO A 100 -9.15 -9.31 -2.11
C PRO A 100 -9.82 -7.97 -2.44
N ASP A 101 -10.96 -7.99 -3.13
CA ASP A 101 -11.71 -6.78 -3.47
C ASP A 101 -12.34 -6.11 -2.24
N ILE A 102 -12.84 -6.91 -1.28
CA ILE A 102 -13.29 -6.40 0.02
C ILE A 102 -12.15 -5.74 0.79
N VAL A 103 -10.94 -6.32 0.76
CA VAL A 103 -9.75 -5.71 1.39
C VAL A 103 -9.41 -4.38 0.73
N ARG A 104 -9.44 -4.29 -0.62
CA ARG A 104 -9.26 -3.01 -1.35
C ARG A 104 -10.32 -1.98 -0.96
N PHE A 105 -11.58 -2.38 -0.86
CA PHE A 105 -12.65 -1.50 -0.40
C PHE A 105 -12.39 -0.96 1.02
N ILE A 106 -11.96 -1.81 1.96
CA ILE A 106 -11.67 -1.37 3.34
C ILE A 106 -10.45 -0.42 3.37
N CYS A 107 -9.41 -0.68 2.59
CA CYS A 107 -8.21 0.17 2.55
C CYS A 107 -8.49 1.52 1.86
N CYS A 108 -9.14 1.51 0.70
CA CYS A 108 -9.20 2.65 -0.22
C CYS A 108 -10.59 3.27 -0.36
N GLY A 109 -11.65 2.49 -0.17
CA GLY A 109 -13.04 2.94 -0.31
C GLY A 109 -13.63 3.53 0.98
N TYR A 110 -13.14 3.09 2.14
CA TYR A 110 -13.64 3.55 3.44
C TYR A 110 -12.55 4.12 4.34
N HIS A 111 -12.63 5.44 4.58
CA HIS A 111 -11.77 6.17 5.51
C HIS A 111 -12.61 6.73 6.67
N PRO A 112 -12.56 6.14 7.88
CA PRO A 112 -13.36 6.59 9.02
C PRO A 112 -12.96 8.01 9.45
N THR A 113 -13.95 8.79 9.89
CA THR A 113 -13.68 10.09 10.53
C THR A 113 -13.03 9.89 11.91
N ASN A 114 -12.36 10.92 12.44
CA ASN A 114 -11.80 10.90 13.80
C ASN A 114 -12.84 10.53 14.86
N LYS A 115 -14.10 10.99 14.69
CA LYS A 115 -15.21 10.65 15.58
C LYS A 115 -15.49 9.14 15.59
N VAL A 116 -15.47 8.50 14.42
CA VAL A 116 -15.68 7.05 14.30
C VAL A 116 -14.50 6.30 14.90
N MET A 117 -13.26 6.72 14.61
CA MET A 117 -12.06 6.07 15.17
C MET A 117 -12.02 6.10 16.71
N GLN A 118 -12.52 7.17 17.33
CA GLN A 118 -12.59 7.32 18.79
C GLN A 118 -13.86 6.74 19.40
N SER A 119 -14.77 6.20 18.60
CA SER A 119 -16.06 5.68 19.07
C SER A 119 -16.02 4.24 19.58
N GLY A 120 -14.86 3.59 19.62
CA GLY A 120 -14.73 2.20 20.13
C GLY A 120 -15.50 1.16 19.28
N VAL A 121 -15.78 1.47 18.03
CA VAL A 121 -16.26 0.50 17.04
C VAL A 121 -15.10 -0.35 16.53
N ILE A 122 -15.42 -1.48 15.89
CA ILE A 122 -14.40 -2.32 15.26
C ILE A 122 -13.60 -1.53 14.21
N ALA A 123 -12.28 -1.60 14.33
CA ALA A 123 -11.37 -0.93 13.42
C ALA A 123 -11.20 -1.70 12.09
N ARG A 124 -10.83 -0.96 11.03
CA ARG A 124 -10.59 -1.51 9.69
C ARG A 124 -9.61 -2.68 9.67
N TRP A 125 -8.48 -2.51 10.36
CA TRP A 125 -7.43 -3.53 10.46
C TRP A 125 -7.96 -4.84 11.06
N ALA A 126 -8.90 -4.79 12.00
CA ALA A 126 -9.46 -5.97 12.64
C ALA A 126 -10.43 -6.73 11.71
N VAL A 127 -11.19 -6.00 10.89
CA VAL A 127 -12.01 -6.62 9.83
C VAL A 127 -11.11 -7.31 8.80
N ILE A 128 -10.02 -6.67 8.38
CA ILE A 128 -9.03 -7.27 7.46
C ILE A 128 -8.38 -8.51 8.08
N GLY A 129 -7.97 -8.46 9.35
CA GLY A 129 -7.42 -9.60 10.07
C GLY A 129 -8.38 -10.80 10.05
N TRP A 130 -9.67 -10.56 10.35
CA TRP A 130 -10.71 -11.58 10.26
C TRP A 130 -10.84 -12.18 8.85
N LEU A 131 -10.87 -11.35 7.81
CA LEU A 131 -10.97 -11.82 6.42
C LEU A 131 -9.78 -12.70 6.03
N LEU A 132 -8.55 -12.29 6.37
CA LEU A 132 -7.33 -13.05 6.09
C LEU A 132 -7.31 -14.42 6.79
N THR A 133 -7.81 -14.48 8.03
CA THR A 133 -7.89 -15.73 8.80
C THR A 133 -9.09 -16.60 8.44
N SER A 134 -10.03 -16.09 7.62
CA SER A 134 -11.23 -16.83 7.18
C SER A 134 -11.07 -17.49 5.82
N CYS A 135 -9.95 -17.27 5.12
CA CYS A 135 -9.68 -17.87 3.81
C CYS A 135 -9.35 -19.37 3.97
N ASN A 136 -10.06 -20.25 3.26
CA ASN A 136 -9.73 -21.68 3.18
C ASN A 136 -8.73 -21.96 2.05
N LYS A 137 -8.72 -21.12 1.01
CA LYS A 137 -7.86 -21.25 -0.17
C LYS A 137 -6.61 -20.39 -0.03
N SER A 138 -5.44 -21.02 -0.15
CA SER A 138 -4.14 -20.34 -0.01
C SER A 138 -3.94 -19.20 -1.03
N TYR A 139 -4.37 -19.39 -2.29
CA TYR A 139 -4.26 -18.35 -3.32
C TYR A 139 -5.15 -17.13 -3.01
N VAL A 140 -6.33 -17.34 -2.42
CA VAL A 140 -7.20 -16.23 -1.99
C VAL A 140 -6.52 -15.42 -0.90
N GLN A 141 -5.93 -16.10 0.09
CA GLN A 141 -5.18 -15.43 1.15
C GLN A 141 -3.96 -14.67 0.59
N ALA A 142 -3.25 -15.25 -0.40
CA ALA A 142 -2.15 -14.56 -1.08
C ALA A 142 -2.63 -13.30 -1.80
N ASN A 143 -3.71 -13.39 -2.59
CA ASN A 143 -4.29 -12.23 -3.29
C ASN A 143 -4.81 -11.17 -2.31
N ALA A 144 -5.38 -11.56 -1.18
CA ALA A 144 -5.80 -10.63 -0.14
C ALA A 144 -4.62 -9.89 0.51
N LYS A 145 -3.48 -10.56 0.69
CA LYS A 145 -2.24 -9.90 1.15
C LYS A 145 -1.64 -8.98 0.10
N VAL A 146 -1.70 -9.34 -1.19
CA VAL A 146 -1.33 -8.42 -2.28
C VAL A 146 -2.22 -7.18 -2.22
N ALA A 147 -3.53 -7.35 -2.11
CA ALA A 147 -4.50 -6.25 -2.02
C ALA A 147 -4.24 -5.33 -0.81
N LEU A 148 -3.86 -5.91 0.34
CA LEU A 148 -3.52 -5.19 1.56
C LEU A 148 -2.25 -4.34 1.41
N PHE A 149 -1.20 -4.89 0.80
CA PHE A 149 0.08 -4.20 0.61
C PHE A 149 0.19 -3.43 -0.70
N TYR A 150 -0.84 -3.43 -1.54
CA TYR A 150 -0.74 -2.92 -2.89
C TYR A 150 -0.32 -1.44 -2.95
N ASP A 151 -0.87 -0.63 -2.05
CA ASP A 151 -0.52 0.79 -1.95
C ASP A 151 0.86 1.04 -1.33
N TRP A 152 1.42 0.08 -0.60
CA TRP A 152 2.78 0.16 -0.06
C TRP A 152 3.84 0.06 -1.15
N LEU A 153 3.61 -0.79 -2.16
CA LEU A 153 4.58 -1.07 -3.24
C LEU A 153 4.83 0.16 -4.13
N PHE A 154 3.90 1.11 -4.13
CA PHE A 154 3.93 2.32 -4.96
C PHE A 154 3.58 3.56 -4.12
N PHE A 155 3.95 3.54 -2.84
CA PHE A 155 3.69 4.65 -1.94
C PHE A 155 4.58 5.85 -2.28
N ASP A 156 3.96 7.03 -2.32
CA ASP A 156 4.59 8.33 -2.53
C ASP A 156 4.03 9.28 -1.48
N GLU A 157 4.85 9.87 -0.61
CA GLU A 157 4.35 10.76 0.46
C GLU A 157 3.63 12.00 -0.09
N GLY A 158 3.99 12.47 -1.30
CA GLY A 158 3.40 13.66 -1.91
C GLY A 158 2.00 13.44 -2.50
N LYS A 159 1.63 12.19 -2.82
CA LYS A 159 0.38 11.84 -3.52
C LYS A 159 -0.44 10.76 -2.82
N GLY A 160 0.21 9.91 -2.04
CA GLY A 160 -0.37 8.74 -1.40
C GLY A 160 -1.27 9.12 -0.23
N ASN A 161 -2.37 8.40 -0.09
CA ASN A 161 -3.25 8.55 1.07
C ASN A 161 -2.77 7.62 2.21
N LEU A 162 -2.40 8.22 3.33
CA LEU A 162 -1.98 7.50 4.55
C LEU A 162 -3.00 6.44 4.98
N MET A 163 -4.29 6.72 4.80
CA MET A 163 -5.39 5.82 5.17
C MET A 163 -5.44 4.53 4.33
N ASN A 164 -4.75 4.48 3.18
CA ASN A 164 -4.66 3.27 2.36
C ASN A 164 -3.63 2.27 2.88
N ILE A 165 -2.56 2.77 3.51
CA ILE A 165 -1.45 1.94 4.01
C ILE A 165 -1.56 1.62 5.50
N GLU A 166 -2.22 2.49 6.28
CA GLU A 166 -2.44 2.36 7.72
C GLU A 166 -3.02 1.00 8.17
N PRO A 167 -4.01 0.39 7.49
CA PRO A 167 -4.63 -0.83 7.99
C PRO A 167 -3.66 -2.01 8.10
N ALA A 168 -2.70 -2.13 7.18
CA ALA A 168 -1.71 -3.20 7.21
C ALA A 168 -0.76 -3.05 8.41
N MET A 169 -0.31 -1.82 8.68
CA MET A 169 0.57 -1.53 9.81
C MET A 169 -0.13 -1.75 11.15
N LEU A 170 -1.36 -1.24 11.28
CA LEU A 170 -2.12 -1.45 12.51
C LEU A 170 -2.47 -2.92 12.71
N LEU A 171 -2.74 -3.69 11.66
CA LEU A 171 -2.95 -5.13 11.80
C LEU A 171 -1.69 -5.80 12.37
N MET A 172 -0.50 -5.53 11.81
CA MET A 172 0.76 -6.06 12.32
C MET A 172 1.01 -5.66 13.78
N VAL A 173 0.92 -4.37 14.10
CA VAL A 173 1.22 -3.86 15.45
C VAL A 173 0.21 -4.35 16.51
N ASN A 174 -1.08 -4.40 16.18
CA ASN A 174 -2.09 -4.86 17.14
C ASN A 174 -2.14 -6.39 17.27
N SER A 175 -1.60 -7.14 16.30
CA SER A 175 -1.52 -8.60 16.36
C SER A 175 -0.24 -9.12 17.01
N VAL A 176 0.89 -8.40 16.97
CA VAL A 176 2.21 -8.93 17.34
C VAL A 176 2.31 -9.49 18.77
N SER A 177 1.47 -9.03 19.69
CA SER A 177 1.51 -9.44 21.11
C SER A 177 0.70 -10.71 21.41
N GLN A 178 -0.42 -10.93 20.74
CA GLN A 178 -1.37 -12.02 21.03
C GLN A 178 -1.58 -12.98 19.85
N TYR A 179 -1.42 -12.51 18.63
CA TYR A 179 -1.65 -13.23 17.38
C TYR A 179 -0.42 -13.09 16.48
N THR A 180 0.75 -13.41 17.02
CA THR A 180 2.05 -13.18 16.38
C THR A 180 2.15 -13.82 14.99
N ASP A 181 1.48 -14.96 14.77
CA ASP A 181 1.45 -15.65 13.48
C ASP A 181 0.92 -14.76 12.36
N ILE A 182 -0.05 -13.88 12.64
CA ILE A 182 -0.56 -12.90 11.67
C ILE A 182 0.56 -11.92 11.29
N THR A 183 1.33 -11.45 12.28
CA THR A 183 2.40 -10.48 12.03
C THR A 183 3.56 -11.11 11.27
N ASN A 184 3.96 -12.33 11.64
CA ASN A 184 4.97 -13.10 10.91
C ASN A 184 4.54 -13.31 9.45
N MET A 185 3.30 -13.78 9.23
CA MET A 185 2.74 -14.03 7.90
C MET A 185 2.69 -12.77 7.04
N LEU A 186 2.35 -11.62 7.62
CA LEU A 186 2.30 -10.34 6.90
C LEU A 186 3.70 -9.81 6.56
N LEU A 187 4.64 -9.81 7.51
CA LEU A 187 6.01 -9.35 7.28
C LEU A 187 6.75 -10.24 6.27
N GLU A 188 6.62 -11.55 6.40
CA GLU A 188 7.19 -12.50 5.44
C GLU A 188 6.64 -12.22 4.03
N PHE A 189 5.32 -12.05 3.90
CA PHE A 189 4.71 -11.79 2.61
C PHE A 189 5.10 -10.42 2.04
N LEU A 190 5.18 -9.37 2.87
CA LEU A 190 5.65 -8.06 2.44
C LEU A 190 7.07 -8.15 1.85
N PHE A 191 7.97 -8.88 2.52
CA PHE A 191 9.31 -9.08 1.97
C PHE A 191 9.31 -9.92 0.70
N LEU A 192 8.43 -10.91 0.56
CA LEU A 192 8.28 -11.64 -0.70
C LEU A 192 7.82 -10.71 -1.83
N LEU A 193 6.92 -9.77 -1.56
CA LEU A 193 6.48 -8.78 -2.55
C LEU A 193 7.61 -7.83 -2.94
N VAL A 194 8.35 -7.30 -1.96
CA VAL A 194 9.49 -6.41 -2.25
C VAL A 194 10.51 -7.08 -3.18
N GLU A 195 10.81 -8.35 -2.93
CA GLU A 195 11.79 -9.11 -3.71
C GLU A 195 11.27 -9.54 -5.09
N ASN A 196 9.98 -9.85 -5.23
CA ASN A 196 9.47 -10.60 -6.38
C ASN A 196 8.35 -9.92 -7.18
N TYR A 197 7.75 -8.82 -6.70
CA TYR A 197 6.60 -8.21 -7.38
C TYR A 197 6.99 -7.65 -8.76
N ASP A 198 8.08 -6.90 -8.83
CA ASP A 198 8.74 -6.52 -10.09
C ASP A 198 10.24 -6.48 -9.86
N VAL A 199 10.92 -7.58 -10.21
CA VAL A 199 12.37 -7.77 -10.00
C VAL A 199 13.19 -6.63 -10.62
N ARG A 200 12.73 -6.04 -11.73
CA ARG A 200 13.45 -4.93 -12.40
C ARG A 200 13.41 -3.63 -11.60
N ARG A 201 12.42 -3.49 -10.71
CA ARG A 201 12.17 -2.29 -9.89
C ARG A 201 12.23 -2.60 -8.40
N LYS A 202 12.88 -3.70 -8.01
CA LYS A 202 13.03 -4.15 -6.62
C LYS A 202 13.43 -3.01 -5.69
N GLU A 203 14.51 -2.29 -6.01
CA GLU A 203 15.00 -1.20 -5.14
C GLU A 203 14.02 -0.03 -5.03
N ALA A 204 13.32 0.31 -6.12
CA ALA A 204 12.30 1.35 -6.09
C ALA A 204 11.08 0.93 -5.24
N ILE A 205 10.68 -0.34 -5.30
CA ILE A 205 9.63 -0.90 -4.44
C ILE A 205 10.08 -0.92 -2.98
N ALA A 206 11.32 -1.35 -2.71
CA ALA A 206 11.90 -1.36 -1.38
C ALA A 206 11.87 0.06 -0.76
N GLU A 207 12.21 1.07 -1.55
CA GLU A 207 12.16 2.46 -1.15
C GLU A 207 10.74 2.94 -0.84
N CYS A 208 9.76 2.61 -1.70
CA CYS A 208 8.35 2.91 -1.43
C CYS A 208 7.88 2.29 -0.09
N VAL A 209 8.27 1.05 0.19
CA VAL A 209 7.91 0.35 1.43
C VAL A 209 8.61 0.96 2.65
N ARG A 210 9.89 1.35 2.54
CA ARG A 210 10.59 2.09 3.61
C ARG A 210 9.91 3.43 3.90
N ASN A 211 9.55 4.18 2.85
CA ASN A 211 8.82 5.43 2.99
C ASN A 211 7.44 5.26 3.61
N ALA A 212 6.73 4.18 3.28
CA ALA A 212 5.47 3.83 3.94
C ALA A 212 5.66 3.59 5.45
N PHE A 213 6.68 2.83 5.87
CA PHE A 213 6.99 2.68 7.30
C PHE A 213 7.32 4.02 7.97
N ALA A 214 8.20 4.82 7.35
CA ALA A 214 8.65 6.10 7.90
C ALA A 214 7.48 7.09 8.06
N VAL A 215 6.61 7.23 7.06
CA VAL A 215 5.49 8.16 7.12
C VAL A 215 4.47 7.74 8.18
N LEU A 216 4.24 6.44 8.38
CA LEU A 216 3.29 5.92 9.37
C LEU A 216 3.74 6.25 10.80
N VAL A 217 5.05 6.26 11.06
CA VAL A 217 5.61 6.75 12.33
C VAL A 217 5.53 8.28 12.40
N LYS A 218 6.00 8.97 11.35
CA LYS A 218 6.03 10.45 11.27
C LYS A 218 4.66 11.09 11.47
N LYS A 219 3.60 10.45 10.97
CA LYS A 219 2.21 10.91 11.10
C LYS A 219 1.50 10.37 12.35
N GLY A 220 2.19 9.61 13.19
CA GLY A 220 1.67 9.15 14.48
C GLY A 220 0.63 8.04 14.39
N VAL A 221 0.57 7.30 13.28
CA VAL A 221 -0.28 6.08 13.20
C VAL A 221 0.19 5.04 14.19
N VAL A 222 1.51 4.91 14.32
CA VAL A 222 2.17 4.14 15.37
C VAL A 222 3.23 5.02 16.04
N PRO A 223 3.50 4.83 17.35
CA PRO A 223 4.46 5.67 18.06
C PRO A 223 5.92 5.39 17.68
N SER A 224 6.25 4.12 17.37
CA SER A 224 7.60 3.69 16.98
C SER A 224 7.53 2.33 16.27
N LEU A 225 8.55 2.01 15.46
CA LEU A 225 8.76 0.68 14.89
C LEU A 225 9.33 -0.32 15.91
N ASP A 226 9.78 0.15 17.08
CA ASP A 226 10.27 -0.70 18.19
C ASP A 226 9.26 -1.75 18.62
N ILE A 227 7.97 -1.46 18.47
CA ILE A 227 6.90 -2.43 18.74
C ILE A 227 7.06 -3.70 17.90
N LEU A 228 7.63 -3.60 16.70
CA LEU A 228 7.93 -4.75 15.83
C LEU A 228 9.40 -5.18 15.94
N THR A 229 10.35 -4.23 15.87
CA THR A 229 11.80 -4.53 15.83
C THR A 229 12.36 -5.04 17.15
N CYS A 230 11.73 -4.73 18.28
CA CYS A 230 12.12 -5.22 19.61
C CYS A 230 11.21 -6.35 20.13
N CYS A 231 10.17 -6.75 19.41
CA CYS A 231 9.26 -7.79 19.89
C CYS A 231 9.94 -9.16 19.91
N GLU A 232 10.01 -9.81 21.08
CA GLU A 232 10.60 -11.14 21.25
C GLU A 232 9.72 -12.27 20.73
N LYS A 233 8.41 -12.05 20.58
CA LYS A 233 7.49 -13.05 20.04
C LYS A 233 7.61 -13.18 18.52
N LEU A 234 8.06 -12.12 17.84
CA LEU A 234 8.24 -12.12 16.40
C LEU A 234 9.39 -13.07 16.02
N SER A 235 9.30 -13.73 14.87
CA SER A 235 10.37 -14.59 14.37
C SER A 235 11.71 -13.83 14.36
N PRO A 236 12.78 -14.36 14.99
CA PRO A 236 14.07 -13.68 15.06
C PRO A 236 14.62 -13.31 13.68
N MET A 237 14.44 -14.20 12.69
CA MET A 237 14.86 -13.98 11.31
C MET A 237 14.10 -12.82 10.66
N LEU A 238 12.77 -12.77 10.81
CA LEU A 238 11.97 -11.68 10.27
C LEU A 238 12.28 -10.35 10.96
N ARG A 239 12.50 -10.38 12.28
CA ARG A 239 12.88 -9.21 13.07
C ARG A 239 14.23 -8.64 12.62
N GLN A 240 15.24 -9.48 12.47
CA GLN A 240 16.55 -9.07 11.95
C GLN A 240 16.45 -8.52 10.53
N LYS A 241 15.67 -9.19 9.66
CA LYS A 241 15.41 -8.72 8.30
C LYS A 241 14.72 -7.35 8.29
N LEU A 242 13.74 -7.13 9.17
CA LEU A 242 13.07 -5.84 9.31
C LEU A 242 14.03 -4.74 9.76
N VAL A 243 14.86 -4.99 10.79
CA VAL A 243 15.87 -4.02 11.23
C VAL A 243 16.83 -3.69 10.09
N ALA A 244 17.39 -4.69 9.41
CA ALA A 244 18.31 -4.47 8.29
C ALA A 244 17.64 -3.71 7.14
N PHE A 245 16.39 -4.05 6.82
CA PHE A 245 15.62 -3.40 5.76
C PHE A 245 15.37 -1.91 6.07
N LEU A 246 15.01 -1.57 7.31
CA LEU A 246 14.77 -0.18 7.71
C LEU A 246 16.06 0.63 7.81
N SER A 247 17.17 0.02 8.23
CA SER A 247 18.48 0.69 8.32
C SER A 247 19.16 0.89 6.96
N SER A 248 18.70 0.19 5.92
CA SER A 248 19.26 0.29 4.55
C SER A 248 18.88 1.59 3.80
N ALA A 249 18.24 2.55 4.48
CA ALA A 249 17.92 3.83 3.88
C ALA A 249 19.20 4.51 3.37
N SER A 250 19.21 4.88 2.09
CA SER A 250 20.29 5.68 1.53
C SER A 250 20.38 6.99 2.32
N PRO A 251 21.59 7.47 2.66
CA PRO A 251 21.72 8.82 3.16
C PRO A 251 21.27 9.76 2.05
N GLU A 252 20.12 10.42 2.24
CA GLU A 252 19.87 11.68 1.54
C GLU A 252 20.98 12.65 1.94
N GLU A 253 21.55 13.30 0.93
CA GLU A 253 22.60 14.29 1.02
C GLU A 253 22.27 15.38 2.05
N THR A 254 22.81 15.25 3.25
CA THR A 254 23.01 16.39 4.15
C THR A 254 24.49 16.52 4.46
N GLU A 255 25.21 17.21 3.59
CA GLU A 255 26.27 18.11 4.04
C GLU A 255 26.46 19.26 3.04
N LYS A 256 26.05 20.45 3.49
CA LYS A 256 26.47 21.73 2.92
C LYS A 256 27.91 22.01 3.39
N THR A 257 28.70 22.52 2.44
CA THR A 257 29.82 23.50 2.55
C THR A 257 31.24 23.02 2.89
N CYS A 258 32.17 23.13 1.92
CA CYS A 258 33.45 23.90 1.95
C CYS A 258 34.23 23.66 0.63
N GLY A 259 34.70 24.62 -0.18
CA GLY A 259 34.64 26.08 -0.14
C GLY A 259 35.08 26.70 -1.48
N GLN A 260 34.39 27.80 -1.83
CA GLN A 260 34.84 29.04 -2.50
C GLN A 260 35.59 29.06 -3.87
N PRO A 261 35.53 30.22 -4.58
CA PRO A 261 35.12 30.31 -5.99
C PRO A 261 36.28 30.55 -6.96
N ILE A 262 36.02 30.33 -8.25
CA ILE A 262 36.79 30.95 -9.35
C ILE A 262 35.80 31.46 -10.41
N ASP A 263 35.80 32.79 -10.54
CA ASP A 263 35.54 33.70 -11.68
C ASP A 263 35.27 33.07 -13.07
N GLU A 264 34.53 33.66 -14.01
CA GLU A 264 34.26 35.08 -14.30
C GLU A 264 33.20 35.07 -15.43
N ALA A 265 32.04 35.71 -15.25
CA ALA A 265 31.21 36.20 -16.36
C ALA A 265 30.02 37.01 -15.85
N SER A 266 30.22 38.32 -15.72
CA SER A 266 29.48 39.36 -16.46
C SER A 266 29.07 40.58 -15.63
N LYS A 267 29.49 41.74 -16.17
CA LYS A 267 28.99 43.12 -15.99
C LYS A 267 29.57 43.95 -14.83
N ALA A 268 30.57 44.77 -15.16
CA ALA A 268 30.48 46.23 -15.06
C ALA A 268 31.67 46.86 -15.80
N MET A 269 31.43 47.31 -17.03
CA MET A 269 32.36 48.16 -17.77
C MET A 269 31.92 49.60 -17.52
N ASP A 270 32.60 50.29 -16.60
CA ASP A 270 32.55 51.74 -16.50
C ASP A 270 33.92 52.32 -16.86
N LEU A 271 33.88 53.15 -17.91
CA LEU A 271 34.76 54.27 -18.22
C LEU A 271 36.28 54.08 -18.04
N ASN A 272 36.95 53.74 -19.15
CA ASN A 272 38.29 54.27 -19.40
C ASN A 272 38.19 55.67 -20.01
N ASN A 273 38.68 56.65 -19.24
CA ASN A 273 38.92 58.01 -19.72
C ASN A 273 39.92 58.01 -20.87
N ARG A 274 39.61 58.82 -21.90
CA ARG A 274 40.52 59.31 -22.92
C ARG A 274 41.83 59.81 -22.30
N VAL A 275 42.98 59.29 -22.75
CA VAL A 275 44.14 60.10 -23.15
C VAL A 275 44.99 59.25 -24.11
N CYS A 276 45.10 59.67 -25.37
CA CYS A 276 46.36 59.68 -26.12
C CYS A 276 46.13 60.37 -27.46
N SER A 277 46.57 61.62 -27.52
CA SER A 277 46.75 62.41 -28.72
C SER A 277 47.86 61.82 -29.58
N ASN A 278 47.57 61.57 -30.86
CA ASN A 278 48.25 62.10 -32.05
C ASN A 278 47.69 61.45 -33.31
#